data_AF-A0A5E4LLQ1-F1
#
_entry.id   AF-A0A5E4LLQ1-F1
#
_cell.length_a   1.000
_cell.length_b   1.000
_cell.length_c   1.000
_cell.angle_alpha   90.00
_cell.angle_beta   90.00
_cell.angle_gamma   90.00
#
_symmetry.space_group_name_H-M   'P 1'
#
loop_
_entity.id
_entity.type
_entity.pdbx_description
1 polymer ?
#
loop_
_entity_poly.entity_id
_entity_poly.type
_entity_poly.pdbx_seq_one_letter_code
_entity_poly.pdbx_strand_id
1 'polypeptide(L)'
;MLPAREKKAQVALEFMLLAAFFMLVLLVVIAYFSSMQTSEMADREYLLGQQVAGRIADEVHTALLAGQGYQKTIMLPPTIAGAPYELRITNSMQYATAYVEISWTRGTTNLDYSFPLETRNVYAERGMSGFPINDANPLTIDVTKPLTIMDTDFDFHRVGNIVFHQD
;
A
#
# COMPACT_ATOMS: atom_id res chain seq x y z
N MET A 1 -48.08 2.18 53.70
CA MET A 1 -47.53 0.89 53.21
C MET A 1 -48.08 0.66 51.82
N LEU A 2 -47.24 0.69 50.79
CA LEU A 2 -47.67 0.40 49.42
C LEU A 2 -48.02 -1.11 49.29
N PRO A 3 -49.13 -1.48 48.62
CA PRO A 3 -49.53 -2.87 48.45
C PRO A 3 -48.43 -3.71 47.80
N ALA A 4 -48.33 -4.99 48.18
CA ALA A 4 -47.22 -5.89 47.81
C ALA A 4 -46.99 -6.04 46.29
N ARG A 5 -47.98 -5.72 45.45
CA ARG A 5 -47.85 -5.69 43.98
C ARG A 5 -46.98 -4.54 43.47
N GLU A 6 -47.10 -3.35 44.06
CA GLU A 6 -46.36 -2.16 43.63
C GLU A 6 -44.86 -2.30 43.89
N LYS A 7 -44.48 -2.95 44.99
CA LYS A 7 -43.08 -3.25 45.31
C LYS A 7 -42.41 -4.17 44.28
N LYS A 8 -43.15 -5.15 43.74
CA LYS A 8 -42.61 -6.08 42.72
C LYS A 8 -42.37 -5.37 41.38
N ALA A 9 -43.26 -4.47 41.00
CA ALA A 9 -43.11 -3.66 39.78
C ALA A 9 -41.92 -2.69 39.89
N GLN A 10 -41.73 -2.06 41.05
CA GLN A 10 -40.59 -1.19 41.31
C GLN A 10 -39.25 -1.92 41.18
N VAL A 11 -39.11 -3.09 41.82
CA VAL A 11 -37.87 -3.88 41.75
C VAL A 11 -37.58 -4.34 40.31
N ALA A 12 -38.60 -4.75 39.56
CA ALA A 12 -38.43 -5.09 38.16
C ALA A 12 -37.95 -3.89 37.31
N LEU A 13 -38.46 -2.70 37.59
CA LEU A 13 -38.03 -1.46 36.91
C LEU A 13 -36.58 -1.11 37.24
N GLU A 14 -36.20 -1.16 38.52
CA GLU A 14 -34.81 -0.94 38.95
C GLU A 14 -33.85 -1.94 38.28
N PHE A 15 -34.24 -3.21 38.19
CA PHE A 15 -33.46 -4.23 37.49
C PHE A 15 -33.35 -3.95 35.99
N MET A 16 -34.45 -3.59 35.32
CA MET A 16 -34.44 -3.23 33.90
C MET A 16 -33.57 -2.00 33.64
N LEU A 17 -33.61 -1.00 34.52
CA LEU A 17 -32.80 0.21 34.40
C LEU A 17 -31.31 -0.11 34.54
N LEU A 18 -30.94 -0.94 35.53
CA LEU A 18 -29.57 -1.42 35.68
C LEU A 18 -29.12 -2.22 34.44
N ALA A 19 -29.96 -3.13 33.93
CA ALA A 19 -29.65 -3.90 32.74
C ALA A 19 -29.46 -3.00 31.50
N ALA A 20 -30.32 -2.00 31.30
CA ALA A 20 -30.19 -1.03 30.22
C ALA A 20 -28.91 -0.19 30.35
N PHE A 21 -28.57 0.22 31.57
CA PHE A 21 -27.32 0.92 31.84
C PHE A 21 -26.11 0.05 31.49
N PHE A 22 -26.07 -1.21 31.93
CA PHE A 22 -24.99 -2.14 31.56
C PHE A 22 -24.89 -2.39 30.06
N MET A 23 -26.03 -2.53 29.37
CA MET A 23 -26.06 -2.64 27.91
C MET A 23 -25.51 -1.39 27.24
N LEU A 24 -25.84 -0.19 27.73
CA LEU A 24 -25.30 1.06 27.21
C LEU A 24 -23.78 1.11 27.38
N VAL A 25 -23.26 0.80 28.57
CA VAL A 25 -21.80 0.75 28.81
C VAL A 25 -21.13 -0.25 27.88
N LEU A 26 -21.71 -1.44 27.72
CA LEU A 26 -21.19 -2.47 26.83
C LEU A 26 -21.13 -1.97 25.37
N LEU A 27 -22.17 -1.29 24.90
CA LEU A 27 -22.21 -0.74 23.54
C LEU A 27 -21.13 0.33 23.32
N VAL A 28 -20.90 1.21 24.31
CA VAL A 28 -19.83 2.21 24.23
C VAL A 28 -18.45 1.54 24.13
N VAL A 29 -18.21 0.50 24.93
CA VAL A 29 -16.95 -0.25 24.89
C VAL A 29 -16.75 -0.94 23.54
N ILE A 30 -17.78 -1.60 23.00
CA ILE A 30 -17.73 -2.23 21.68
C ILE A 30 -17.45 -1.20 20.58
N ALA A 31 -18.14 -0.05 20.61
CA ALA A 31 -17.92 1.02 19.65
C ALA A 31 -16.49 1.54 19.69
N TYR A 32 -15.92 1.70 20.89
CA TYR A 32 -14.53 2.12 21.07
C TYR A 32 -13.53 1.11 20.47
N PHE A 33 -13.69 -0.18 20.77
CA PHE A 33 -12.82 -1.23 20.22
C PHE A 33 -12.93 -1.34 18.69
N SER A 34 -14.13 -1.22 18.14
CA SER A 34 -14.37 -1.22 16.69
C SER A 34 -13.64 -0.05 16.00
N SER A 35 -13.66 1.13 16.63
CA SER A 35 -12.93 2.30 16.15
C SER A 35 -11.41 2.07 16.12
N MET A 36 -10.86 1.54 17.22
CA MET A 36 -9.42 1.23 17.32
C MET A 36 -8.98 0.16 16.31
N GLN A 37 -9.81 -0.86 16.09
CA GLN A 37 -9.52 -1.89 15.08
C GLN A 37 -9.46 -1.29 13.67
N THR A 38 -10.30 -0.30 13.37
CA THR A 38 -10.34 0.34 12.05
C THR A 38 -9.08 1.16 11.78
N SER A 39 -8.55 1.89 12.78
CA SER A 39 -7.31 2.65 12.62
C SER A 39 -6.09 1.75 12.42
N GLU A 40 -5.97 0.69 13.23
CA GLU A 40 -4.88 -0.30 13.11
C GLU A 40 -4.86 -0.98 11.73
N MET A 41 -6.04 -1.24 11.16
CA MET A 41 -6.12 -1.81 9.81
C MET A 41 -5.63 -0.84 8.73
N ALA A 42 -5.90 0.46 8.88
CA ALA A 42 -5.44 1.48 7.93
C ALA A 42 -3.91 1.65 8.01
N ASP A 43 -3.35 1.68 9.21
CA ASP A 43 -1.90 1.78 9.42
C ASP A 43 -1.17 0.55 8.84
N ARG A 44 -1.71 -0.64 9.09
CA ARG A 44 -1.15 -1.88 8.52
C ARG A 44 -1.19 -1.87 6.99
N GLU A 45 -2.26 -1.37 6.39
CA GLU A 45 -2.39 -1.24 4.94
C GLU A 45 -1.35 -0.31 4.35
N TYR A 46 -1.17 0.85 4.98
CA TYR A 46 -0.16 1.80 4.58
C TYR A 46 1.26 1.21 4.66
N LEU A 47 1.56 0.49 5.73
CA LEU A 47 2.84 -0.22 5.89
C LEU A 47 3.04 -1.30 4.83
N LEU A 48 1.99 -2.01 4.41
CA LEU A 48 2.08 -2.98 3.32
C LEU A 48 2.37 -2.29 1.98
N GLY A 49 1.71 -1.16 1.69
CA GLY A 49 2.03 -0.34 0.51
C GLY A 49 3.49 0.13 0.54
N GLN A 50 3.95 0.62 1.69
CA GLN A 50 5.34 1.00 1.89
C GLN A 50 6.32 -0.15 1.65
N GLN A 51 6.02 -1.35 2.17
CA GLN A 51 6.87 -2.52 1.97
C GLN A 51 6.96 -2.93 0.50
N VAL A 52 5.86 -2.85 -0.26
CA VAL A 52 5.87 -3.18 -1.69
C VAL A 52 6.70 -2.17 -2.48
N ALA A 53 6.50 -0.88 -2.27
CA ALA A 53 7.25 0.17 -2.96
C ALA A 53 8.75 0.13 -2.56
N GLY A 54 9.02 -0.01 -1.27
CA GLY A 54 10.37 -0.12 -0.72
C GLY A 54 11.11 -1.34 -1.26
N ARG A 55 10.44 -2.51 -1.36
CA ARG A 55 11.05 -3.70 -1.97
C ARG A 55 11.49 -3.44 -3.42
N ILE A 56 10.70 -2.74 -4.22
CA ILE A 56 11.11 -2.42 -5.61
C ILE A 56 12.30 -1.47 -5.58
N ALA A 57 12.29 -0.46 -4.72
CA ALA A 57 13.40 0.47 -4.58
C ALA A 57 14.70 -0.23 -4.13
N ASP A 58 14.60 -1.18 -3.19
CA ASP A 58 15.74 -1.98 -2.73
C ASP A 58 16.30 -2.88 -3.85
N GLU A 59 15.44 -3.44 -4.69
CA GLU A 59 15.87 -4.24 -5.85
C GLU A 59 16.52 -3.38 -6.94
N VAL A 60 16.02 -2.16 -7.14
CA VAL A 60 16.65 -1.14 -8.00
C VAL A 60 18.02 -0.74 -7.45
N HIS A 61 18.11 -0.46 -6.15
CA HIS A 61 19.39 -0.18 -5.48
C HIS A 61 20.37 -1.34 -5.64
N THR A 62 19.90 -2.57 -5.41
CA THR A 62 20.71 -3.79 -5.57
C THR A 62 21.20 -3.95 -7.01
N ALA A 63 20.35 -3.67 -7.99
CA ALA A 63 20.74 -3.69 -9.40
C ALA A 63 21.85 -2.68 -9.70
N LEU A 64 21.73 -1.45 -9.19
CA LEU A 64 22.76 -0.41 -9.35
C LEU A 64 24.09 -0.78 -8.69
N LEU A 65 24.05 -1.42 -7.52
CA LEU A 65 25.25 -1.86 -6.81
C LEU A 65 25.91 -3.09 -7.46
N ALA A 66 25.11 -4.04 -7.95
CA ALA A 66 25.60 -5.22 -8.64
C ALA A 66 26.21 -4.87 -10.00
N GLY A 67 25.67 -3.85 -10.65
CA GLY A 67 26.12 -3.35 -11.93
C GLY A 67 25.69 -4.22 -13.11
N GLN A 68 26.41 -4.06 -14.22
CA GLN A 68 26.06 -4.66 -15.51
C GLN A 68 25.83 -6.17 -15.44
N GLY A 69 24.74 -6.62 -16.07
CA GLY A 69 24.36 -8.02 -16.15
C GLY A 69 23.53 -8.49 -14.96
N TYR A 70 23.24 -7.62 -13.99
CA TYR A 70 22.21 -7.89 -13.00
C TYR A 70 20.84 -8.00 -13.69
N GLN A 71 20.17 -9.11 -13.42
CA GLN A 71 18.80 -9.35 -13.81
C GLN A 71 18.12 -10.11 -12.69
N LYS A 72 16.97 -9.61 -12.24
CA LYS A 72 16.16 -10.29 -11.26
C LYS A 72 14.68 -10.15 -11.53
N THR A 73 13.99 -11.27 -11.50
CA THR A 73 12.54 -11.33 -11.59
C THR A 73 11.96 -11.43 -10.19
N ILE A 74 11.04 -10.52 -9.87
CA ILE A 74 10.32 -10.48 -8.61
C ILE A 74 8.83 -10.67 -8.84
N MET A 75 8.20 -11.39 -7.91
CA MET A 75 6.74 -11.48 -7.83
C MET A 75 6.25 -10.44 -6.83
N LEU A 76 5.37 -9.57 -7.30
CA LEU A 76 4.63 -8.61 -6.49
C LEU A 76 3.40 -9.30 -5.88
N PRO A 77 2.97 -8.89 -4.67
CA PRO A 77 1.69 -9.37 -4.16
C PRO A 77 0.58 -8.89 -5.10
N PRO A 78 -0.46 -9.70 -5.38
CA PRO A 78 -1.55 -9.28 -6.27
C PRO A 78 -2.49 -8.24 -5.64
N THR A 79 -2.43 -8.09 -4.31
CA THR A 79 -3.30 -7.18 -3.54
C THR A 79 -2.57 -6.61 -2.33
N ILE A 80 -2.95 -5.40 -1.91
CA ILE A 80 -2.56 -4.81 -0.63
C ILE A 80 -3.76 -4.94 0.31
N ALA A 81 -3.62 -5.75 1.36
CA ALA A 81 -4.70 -6.09 2.31
C ALA A 81 -6.03 -6.54 1.64
N GLY A 82 -5.92 -7.27 0.53
CA GLY A 82 -7.09 -7.75 -0.23
C GLY A 82 -7.70 -6.73 -1.18
N ALA A 83 -7.19 -5.50 -1.25
CA ALA A 83 -7.56 -4.53 -2.27
C ALA A 83 -6.61 -4.63 -3.49
N PRO A 84 -7.14 -4.59 -4.73
CA PRO A 84 -6.30 -4.42 -5.91
C PRO A 84 -5.64 -3.03 -5.85
N TYR A 85 -4.43 -2.94 -6.40
CA TYR A 85 -3.67 -1.69 -6.43
C TYR A 85 -3.07 -1.48 -7.81
N GLU A 86 -2.85 -0.22 -8.15
CA GLU A 86 -2.07 0.20 -9.30
C GLU A 86 -0.65 0.51 -8.84
N LEU A 87 0.32 0.04 -9.60
CA LEU A 87 1.72 0.40 -9.40
C LEU A 87 2.22 1.16 -10.60
N ARG A 88 2.84 2.30 -10.34
CA ARG A 88 3.36 3.20 -11.36
C ARG A 88 4.78 3.59 -11.03
N ILE A 89 5.66 3.57 -12.02
CA ILE A 89 6.99 4.14 -11.92
C ILE A 89 6.96 5.44 -12.71
N THR A 90 7.32 6.54 -12.05
CA THR A 90 7.44 7.85 -12.70
C THR A 90 8.83 8.42 -12.48
N ASN A 91 9.22 9.39 -13.29
CA ASN A 91 10.45 10.14 -13.10
C ASN A 91 10.14 11.61 -13.21
N SER A 92 10.28 12.29 -12.06
CA SER A 92 9.96 13.69 -11.99
C SER A 92 11.17 14.53 -12.35
N MET A 93 11.02 15.30 -13.42
CA MET A 93 12.04 16.25 -13.85
C MET A 93 12.32 17.31 -12.78
N GLN A 94 11.34 17.60 -11.92
CA GLN A 94 11.46 18.58 -10.85
C GLN A 94 12.34 18.09 -9.70
N TYR A 95 12.27 16.81 -9.35
CA TYR A 95 12.97 16.24 -8.20
C TYR A 95 14.24 15.46 -8.58
N ALA A 96 14.55 15.39 -9.88
CA ALA A 96 15.72 14.70 -10.44
C ALA A 96 15.87 13.24 -9.98
N THR A 97 14.75 12.61 -9.60
CA THR A 97 14.70 11.21 -9.18
C THR A 97 13.41 10.54 -9.67
N ALA A 98 13.49 9.23 -9.83
CA ALA A 98 12.32 8.41 -10.10
C ALA A 98 11.62 7.98 -8.82
N TYR A 99 10.35 7.62 -8.93
CA TYR A 99 9.50 7.20 -7.82
C TYR A 99 8.74 5.94 -8.20
N VAL A 100 8.57 5.05 -7.22
CA VAL A 100 7.58 3.98 -7.25
C VAL A 100 6.35 4.49 -6.53
N GLU A 101 5.27 4.65 -7.26
CA GLU A 101 3.98 5.08 -6.77
C GLU A 101 3.04 3.89 -6.72
N ILE A 102 2.32 3.75 -5.61
CA ILE A 102 1.32 2.72 -5.40
C ILE A 102 0.03 3.42 -5.01
N SER A 103 -1.07 3.08 -5.66
CA SER A 103 -2.40 3.58 -5.33
C SER A 103 -3.40 2.44 -5.20
N TRP A 104 -4.25 2.50 -4.18
CA TRP A 104 -5.31 1.52 -3.97
C TRP A 104 -6.55 2.18 -3.37
N THR A 105 -7.71 1.56 -3.58
CA THR A 105 -8.99 2.06 -3.07
C THR A 105 -9.53 1.11 -2.03
N ARG A 106 -9.89 1.65 -0.86
CA ARG A 106 -10.62 0.91 0.19
C ARG A 106 -11.94 1.59 0.50
N GLY A 107 -13.04 0.93 0.12
CA GLY A 107 -14.37 1.53 0.20
C GLY A 107 -14.46 2.77 -0.68
N THR A 108 -14.49 3.95 -0.06
CA THR A 108 -14.53 5.25 -0.74
C THR A 108 -13.22 6.04 -0.64
N THR A 109 -12.23 5.51 0.08
CA THR A 109 -10.96 6.20 0.32
C THR A 109 -9.92 5.72 -0.68
N ASN A 110 -9.34 6.66 -1.42
CA ASN A 110 -8.15 6.40 -2.21
C ASN A 110 -6.93 6.64 -1.34
N LEU A 111 -6.04 5.66 -1.32
CA LEU A 111 -4.79 5.69 -0.59
C LEU A 111 -3.66 5.62 -1.61
N ASP A 112 -2.62 6.40 -1.38
CA ASP A 112 -1.45 6.47 -2.22
C ASP A 112 -0.18 6.49 -1.38
N TYR A 113 0.87 5.90 -1.94
CA TYR A 113 2.20 5.90 -1.36
C TYR A 113 3.23 6.06 -2.47
N SER A 114 4.27 6.85 -2.22
CA SER A 114 5.39 7.00 -3.13
C SER A 114 6.72 6.77 -2.41
N PHE A 115 7.63 6.07 -3.08
CA PHE A 115 8.98 5.81 -2.59
C PHE A 115 10.01 6.24 -3.65
N PRO A 116 11.01 7.06 -3.28
CA PRO A 116 12.03 7.51 -4.23
C PRO A 116 12.97 6.36 -4.61
N LEU A 117 13.34 6.29 -5.88
CA LEU A 117 14.41 5.43 -6.38
C LEU A 117 15.76 6.15 -6.24
N GLU A 118 16.84 5.38 -6.23
CA GLU A 118 18.19 5.95 -6.15
C GLU A 118 18.72 6.45 -7.50
N THR A 119 18.01 6.14 -8.58
CA THR A 119 18.35 6.57 -9.93
C THR A 119 17.15 7.23 -10.60
N ARG A 120 17.46 8.16 -11.49
CA ARG A 120 16.51 8.73 -12.46
C ARG A 120 16.61 8.06 -13.83
N ASN A 121 17.60 7.20 -14.04
CA ASN A 121 17.83 6.55 -15.33
C ASN A 121 16.99 5.28 -15.40
N VAL A 122 15.67 5.46 -15.43
CA VAL A 122 14.69 4.38 -15.46
C VAL A 122 14.03 4.28 -16.83
N TYR A 123 13.92 3.05 -17.33
CA TYR A 123 13.43 2.75 -18.66
C TYR A 123 12.43 1.60 -18.62
N ALA A 124 11.42 1.66 -19.47
CA ALA A 124 10.50 0.56 -19.71
C ALA A 124 10.95 -0.20 -20.96
N GLU A 125 11.00 -1.53 -20.89
CA GLU A 125 11.18 -2.35 -22.08
C GLU A 125 9.86 -2.45 -22.85
N ARG A 126 9.86 -2.04 -24.12
CA ARG A 126 8.71 -2.20 -25.00
C ARG A 126 9.19 -2.72 -26.35
N GLY A 127 9.23 -4.04 -26.50
CA GLY A 127 9.87 -4.69 -27.66
C GLY A 127 11.40 -4.65 -27.53
N MET A 128 12.13 -4.42 -28.63
CA MET A 128 13.61 -4.46 -28.66
C MET A 128 14.31 -3.16 -28.21
N SER A 129 13.57 -2.17 -27.71
CA SER A 129 14.12 -0.86 -27.31
C SER A 129 13.60 -0.41 -25.96
N GLY A 130 14.48 0.16 -25.13
CA GLY A 130 14.11 0.82 -23.88
C GLY A 130 13.55 2.22 -24.13
N PHE A 131 12.47 2.57 -23.43
CA PHE A 131 11.86 3.90 -23.46
C PHE A 131 12.04 4.60 -22.11
N PRO A 132 12.51 5.86 -22.07
CA PRO A 132 12.68 6.57 -20.81
C PRO A 132 11.32 6.77 -20.13
N ILE A 133 11.26 6.41 -18.85
CA ILE A 133 10.11 6.66 -18.00
C ILE A 133 10.19 8.12 -17.52
N ASN A 134 9.07 8.84 -17.55
CA ASN A 134 8.95 10.23 -17.10
C ASN A 134 7.50 10.58 -16.73
N ASP A 135 7.27 11.73 -16.12
CA ASP A 135 5.93 12.18 -15.71
C ASP A 135 4.89 12.20 -16.84
N ALA A 136 5.31 12.43 -18.09
CA ALA A 136 4.40 12.42 -19.25
C ALA A 136 4.13 11.00 -19.80
N ASN A 137 4.99 10.04 -19.47
CA ASN A 137 4.89 8.65 -19.88
C ASN A 137 5.35 7.73 -18.74
N PRO A 138 4.56 7.64 -17.66
CA PRO A 138 4.89 6.77 -16.55
C PRO A 138 4.69 5.30 -16.95
N LEU A 139 5.43 4.40 -16.30
CA LEU A 139 5.27 2.97 -16.50
C LEU A 139 4.24 2.43 -15.50
N THR A 140 3.08 2.00 -15.97
CA THR A 140 2.12 1.24 -15.16
C THR A 140 2.47 -0.24 -15.22
N ILE A 141 2.57 -0.88 -14.06
CA ILE A 141 2.96 -2.28 -13.90
C ILE A 141 1.72 -3.13 -13.61
N ASP A 142 1.53 -4.19 -14.39
CA ASP A 142 0.56 -5.24 -14.08
C ASP A 142 1.09 -6.11 -12.92
N VAL A 143 0.51 -5.94 -11.74
CA VAL A 143 0.93 -6.63 -10.51
C VAL A 143 0.67 -8.14 -10.53
N THR A 144 -0.08 -8.63 -11.51
CA THR A 144 -0.35 -10.07 -11.68
C THR A 144 0.76 -10.79 -12.44
N LYS A 145 1.64 -10.02 -13.10
CA LYS A 145 2.75 -10.53 -13.90
C LYS A 145 4.08 -10.40 -13.14
N PRO A 146 5.05 -11.29 -13.41
CA PRO A 146 6.41 -11.11 -12.90
C PRO A 146 6.99 -9.77 -13.39
N LEU A 147 7.66 -9.05 -12.50
CA LEU A 147 8.42 -7.86 -12.84
C LEU A 147 9.89 -8.21 -12.88
N THR A 148 10.52 -8.03 -14.04
CA THR A 148 11.96 -8.19 -14.18
C THR A 148 12.66 -6.84 -14.17
N ILE A 149 13.66 -6.71 -13.30
CA ILE A 149 14.48 -5.51 -13.12
C ILE A 149 15.88 -5.86 -13.61
N MET A 150 16.42 -5.04 -14.50
CA MET A 150 17.73 -5.25 -15.12
C MET A 150 18.56 -3.97 -15.06
N ASP A 151 19.87 -4.09 -14.84
CA ASP A 151 20.81 -3.01 -15.14
C ASP A 151 21.40 -3.23 -16.54
N THR A 152 21.00 -2.37 -17.48
CA THR A 152 21.44 -2.44 -18.87
C THR A 152 22.33 -1.25 -19.19
N ASP A 153 23.53 -1.52 -19.69
CA ASP A 153 24.42 -0.49 -20.19
C ASP A 153 24.04 -0.20 -21.66
N PHE A 154 22.97 0.56 -21.88
CA PHE A 154 22.54 0.95 -23.24
C PHE A 154 23.49 1.97 -23.90
N ASP A 155 24.46 2.52 -23.17
CA ASP A 155 25.47 3.44 -23.69
C ASP A 155 26.70 3.49 -22.76
N PHE A 156 27.90 3.17 -23.28
CA PHE A 156 29.18 3.01 -22.56
C PHE A 156 29.65 4.26 -21.77
N HIS A 157 28.87 5.33 -21.71
CA HIS A 157 29.19 6.60 -21.05
C HIS A 157 28.17 6.97 -19.94
N ARG A 158 27.19 6.11 -19.64
CA ARG A 158 26.12 6.41 -18.66
C ARG A 158 25.92 5.27 -17.66
N VAL A 159 26.39 5.49 -16.43
CA VAL A 159 26.27 4.54 -15.31
C VAL A 159 24.80 4.31 -14.92
N GLY A 160 24.40 3.03 -14.86
CA GLY A 160 23.23 2.52 -14.11
C GLY A 160 21.86 2.82 -14.72
N ASN A 161 21.55 2.25 -15.89
CA ASN A 161 20.20 2.36 -16.47
C ASN A 161 19.37 1.15 -16.07
N ILE A 162 18.32 1.42 -15.31
CA ILE A 162 17.42 0.38 -14.83
C ILE A 162 16.29 0.20 -15.81
N VAL A 163 16.18 -1.01 -16.36
CA VAL A 163 15.11 -1.42 -17.26
C VAL A 163 14.12 -2.29 -16.51
N PHE A 164 12.84 -1.94 -16.64
CA PHE A 164 11.72 -2.73 -16.16
C PHE A 164 11.07 -3.48 -17.32
N HIS A 165 10.91 -4.79 -17.14
CA HIS A 165 10.29 -5.70 -18.10
C HIS A 165 9.13 -6.48 -17.45
N GLN A 166 8.05 -6.69 -18.20
CA GLN A 166 6.94 -7.56 -17.79
C GLN A 166 6.67 -8.62 -18.87
N ASP A 167 6.64 -9.87 -18.44
CA ASP A 167 6.26 -11.04 -19.26
C ASP A 167 4.74 -11.10 -19.49
#